data_AF-A0A2J8K2U8-F1
#
_entry.id   AF-A0A2J8K2U8-F1
#
_cell.length_a   1.000
_cell.length_b   1.000
_cell.length_c   1.000
_cell.angle_alpha   90.00
_cell.angle_beta   90.00
_cell.angle_gamma   90.00
#
_symmetry.space_group_name_H-M   'P 1'
#
loop_
_entity.id
_entity.type
_entity.pdbx_description
1 polymer ?
#
loop_
_entity_poly.entity_id
_entity_poly.type
_entity_poly.pdbx_seq_one_letter_code
_entity_poly.pdbx_strand_id
1 'polypeptide(L)'
;PPPADVTEEELLQMLEEDQAGFRIPMSLGEPHAELDAKGQGCTAYDVAVNSDFYRRMQNSDFLRELVITIAREGLEDKYNLQLNPEWRMMKNRPFMGSISQQNIRSEQRPRIQELGDLYTPAPGRAESGPEKPHLNLWLEAPDLLLAEIDLPKLINSHESKAAFHRKRKQLMVAMPLLPVPS
;
A
#
# COMPACT_ATOMS: atom_id res chain seq x y z
N PRO A 1 -2.69 4.32 -6.61
CA PRO A 1 -3.02 4.77 -7.99
C PRO A 1 -4.49 5.26 -8.04
N PRO A 2 -4.85 6.19 -8.94
CA PRO A 2 -6.26 6.52 -9.16
C PRO A 2 -7.01 5.32 -9.77
N PRO A 3 -8.34 5.21 -9.57
CA PRO A 3 -9.17 4.28 -10.33
C PRO A 3 -9.25 4.70 -11.81
N ALA A 4 -9.83 3.83 -12.65
CA ALA A 4 -10.13 4.17 -14.03
C ALA A 4 -11.00 5.44 -14.10
N ASP A 5 -10.80 6.23 -15.15
CA ASP A 5 -11.58 7.45 -15.37
C ASP A 5 -12.91 7.05 -16.01
N VAL A 6 -13.97 7.03 -15.20
CA VAL A 6 -15.33 6.61 -15.55
C VAL A 6 -16.27 7.68 -14.98
N THR A 7 -17.29 8.09 -15.73
CA THR A 7 -18.25 9.09 -15.24
C THR A 7 -19.17 8.49 -14.17
N GLU A 8 -19.87 9.34 -13.42
CA GLU A 8 -20.84 8.85 -12.43
C GLU A 8 -22.01 8.11 -13.08
N GLU A 9 -22.48 8.56 -14.25
CA GLU A 9 -23.57 7.88 -14.96
C GLU A 9 -23.13 6.50 -15.45
N GLU A 10 -21.93 6.40 -16.03
CA GLU A 10 -21.36 5.13 -16.46
C GLU A 10 -21.18 4.17 -15.27
N LEU A 11 -20.73 4.70 -14.13
CA LEU A 11 -20.53 3.91 -12.92
C LEU A 11 -21.85 3.39 -12.34
N LEU A 12 -22.90 4.22 -12.31
CA LEU A 12 -24.24 3.79 -11.92
C LEU A 12 -24.75 2.66 -12.81
N GLN A 13 -24.60 2.81 -14.12
CA GLN A 13 -25.01 1.78 -15.07
C GLN A 13 -24.24 0.47 -14.85
N MET A 14 -22.92 0.54 -14.61
CA MET A 14 -22.12 -0.65 -14.30
C MET A 14 -22.56 -1.35 -13.00
N LEU A 15 -22.99 -0.59 -11.98
CA LEU A 15 -23.53 -1.14 -10.73
C LEU A 15 -24.91 -1.80 -10.95
N GLU A 16 -25.80 -1.18 -11.73
CA GLU A 16 -27.12 -1.74 -12.04
C GLU A 16 -27.02 -3.03 -12.86
N GLU A 17 -26.04 -3.12 -13.76
CA GLU A 17 -25.78 -4.28 -14.60
C GLU A 17 -24.94 -5.38 -13.90
N ASP A 18 -24.63 -5.22 -12.60
CA ASP A 18 -23.79 -6.12 -11.80
C ASP A 18 -22.45 -6.48 -12.48
N GLN A 19 -21.86 -5.51 -13.19
CA GLN A 19 -20.60 -5.71 -13.88
C GLN A 19 -19.43 -5.52 -12.90
N ALA A 20 -18.66 -6.58 -12.67
CA ALA A 20 -17.45 -6.60 -11.84
C ALA A 20 -16.24 -5.83 -12.47
N GLY A 21 -16.48 -4.65 -13.03
CA GLY A 21 -15.51 -3.88 -13.82
C GLY A 21 -14.85 -2.73 -13.07
N PHE A 22 -15.57 -2.02 -12.20
CA PHE A 22 -15.02 -0.84 -11.54
C PHE A 22 -14.24 -1.22 -10.29
N ARG A 23 -12.96 -0.84 -10.24
CA ARG A 23 -12.06 -1.12 -9.11
C ARG A 23 -11.53 0.19 -8.55
N ILE A 24 -11.64 0.33 -7.22
CA ILE A 24 -11.08 1.45 -6.48
C ILE A 24 -9.84 0.97 -5.72
N PRO A 25 -8.62 1.31 -6.16
CA PRO A 25 -7.42 0.98 -5.40
C PRO A 25 -7.40 1.75 -4.08
N MET A 26 -7.36 1.01 -2.97
CA MET A 26 -7.25 1.58 -1.62
C MET A 26 -6.33 0.77 -0.72
N SER A 27 -5.69 1.43 0.23
CA SER A 27 -4.92 0.79 1.30
C SER A 27 -5.79 0.67 2.54
N LEU A 28 -5.93 -0.55 3.06
CA LEU A 28 -6.62 -0.82 4.32
C LEU A 28 -5.60 -0.97 5.44
N GLY A 29 -5.47 0.05 6.29
CA GLY A 29 -4.53 0.10 7.42
C GLY A 29 -4.81 -0.95 8.49
N GLU A 30 -3.81 -1.22 9.35
CA GLU A 30 -3.96 -2.12 10.51
C GLU A 30 -4.86 -1.46 11.58
N PRO A 31 -5.61 -2.26 12.37
CA PRO A 31 -6.40 -1.73 13.48
C PRO A 31 -5.52 -1.05 14.52
N HIS A 32 -5.96 0.10 15.02
CA HIS A 32 -5.35 0.77 16.16
C HIS A 32 -6.40 1.21 17.19
N ALA A 33 -5.98 1.24 18.46
CA ALA A 33 -6.86 1.52 19.59
C ALA A 33 -6.83 3.00 19.93
N GLU A 34 -8.00 3.61 20.03
CA GLU A 34 -8.20 5.04 20.27
C GLU A 34 -9.25 5.27 21.36
N LEU A 35 -9.37 6.52 21.83
CA LEU A 35 -10.39 6.91 22.80
C LEU A 35 -11.46 7.78 22.14
N ASP A 36 -12.73 7.47 22.42
CA ASP A 36 -13.86 8.28 22.00
C ASP A 36 -14.02 9.57 22.85
N ALA A 37 -15.05 10.38 22.55
CA ALA A 37 -15.31 11.61 23.28
C ALA A 37 -15.70 11.40 24.75
N LYS A 38 -16.06 10.18 25.15
CA LYS A 38 -16.38 9.78 26.53
C LYS A 38 -15.21 9.06 27.20
N GLY A 39 -14.05 8.95 26.54
CA GLY A 39 -12.89 8.23 27.04
C GLY A 39 -13.02 6.71 26.98
N GLN A 40 -13.97 6.18 26.20
CA GLN A 40 -14.12 4.74 25.98
C GLN A 40 -13.23 4.29 24.82
N GLY A 41 -12.62 3.11 24.98
CA GLY A 41 -11.77 2.52 23.95
C GLY A 41 -12.59 2.15 22.70
N CYS A 42 -12.11 2.57 21.53
CA CYS A 42 -12.65 2.19 20.24
C CYS A 42 -11.53 1.75 19.29
N THR A 43 -11.90 1.09 18.20
CA THR A 43 -10.95 0.67 17.16
C THR A 43 -11.09 1.58 15.95
N ALA A 44 -9.97 2.11 15.48
CA ALA A 44 -9.89 2.92 14.28
C ALA A 44 -9.13 2.16 13.18
N TYR A 45 -9.53 2.41 11.93
CA TYR A 45 -8.94 1.87 10.73
C TYR A 45 -8.68 2.99 9.74
N ASP A 46 -7.47 3.06 9.22
CA ASP A 46 -7.06 4.09 8.28
C ASP A 46 -7.20 3.58 6.84
N VAL A 47 -8.11 4.15 6.06
CA VAL A 47 -8.29 3.82 4.64
C VAL A 47 -7.75 4.93 3.77
N ALA A 48 -6.78 4.62 2.91
CA ALA A 48 -6.16 5.59 2.02
C ALA A 48 -6.52 5.31 0.55
N VAL A 49 -6.88 6.38 -0.16
CA VAL A 49 -7.15 6.38 -1.61
C VAL A 49 -6.24 7.38 -2.32
N ASN A 50 -6.21 7.36 -3.65
CA ASN A 50 -5.49 8.39 -4.42
C ASN A 50 -6.07 9.79 -4.14
N SER A 51 -5.19 10.79 -4.03
CA SER A 51 -5.56 12.15 -3.65
C SER A 51 -6.44 12.89 -4.67
N ASP A 52 -6.24 12.67 -5.98
CA ASP A 52 -7.07 13.29 -7.01
C ASP A 52 -8.47 12.67 -6.99
N PHE A 53 -8.55 11.35 -6.83
CA PHE A 53 -9.81 10.65 -6.62
C PHE A 53 -10.53 11.09 -5.34
N TYR A 54 -9.80 11.31 -4.25
CA TYR A 54 -10.36 11.86 -3.01
C TYR A 54 -11.02 13.22 -3.23
N ARG A 55 -10.39 14.13 -3.98
CA ARG A 55 -10.98 15.44 -4.30
C ARG A 55 -12.27 15.31 -5.11
N ARG A 56 -12.37 14.36 -6.04
CA ARG A 56 -13.62 14.07 -6.77
C ARG A 56 -14.71 13.58 -5.83
N MET A 57 -14.38 12.60 -4.99
CA MET A 57 -15.28 12.03 -3.98
C MET A 57 -15.82 13.09 -2.99
N GLN A 58 -15.02 14.10 -2.63
CA GLN A 58 -15.49 15.16 -1.72
C GLN A 58 -16.65 15.99 -2.30
N ASN A 59 -16.77 16.08 -3.62
CA ASN A 59 -17.79 16.87 -4.31
C ASN A 59 -19.00 16.03 -4.78
N SER A 60 -19.02 14.73 -4.48
CA SER A 60 -20.06 13.80 -4.92
C SER A 60 -20.52 12.92 -3.77
N ASP A 61 -21.79 13.06 -3.39
CA ASP A 61 -22.39 12.25 -2.33
C ASP A 61 -22.46 10.77 -2.73
N PHE A 62 -22.76 10.48 -4.01
CA PHE A 62 -22.78 9.13 -4.56
C PHE A 62 -21.42 8.45 -4.48
N LEU A 63 -20.35 9.08 -5.01
CA LEU A 63 -19.01 8.51 -4.96
C LEU A 63 -18.53 8.33 -3.52
N ARG A 64 -18.89 9.25 -2.62
CA ARG A 64 -18.56 9.13 -1.20
C ARG A 64 -19.23 7.92 -0.55
N GLU A 65 -20.52 7.71 -0.78
CA GLU A 65 -21.26 6.55 -0.28
C GLU A 65 -20.67 5.24 -0.81
N LEU A 66 -20.36 5.20 -2.11
CA LEU A 66 -19.77 4.05 -2.77
C LEU A 66 -18.39 3.69 -2.18
N VAL A 67 -17.50 4.68 -2.05
CA VAL A 67 -16.15 4.46 -1.51
C VAL A 67 -16.21 3.97 -0.06
N ILE A 68 -17.11 4.53 0.76
CA ILE A 68 -17.27 4.10 2.15
C ILE A 68 -17.81 2.67 2.22
N THR A 69 -18.76 2.31 1.35
CA THR A 69 -19.30 0.95 1.26
C THR A 69 -18.21 -0.06 0.90
N ILE A 70 -17.44 0.21 -0.16
CA ILE A 70 -16.32 -0.66 -0.59
C ILE A 70 -15.25 -0.75 0.49
N ALA A 71 -14.94 0.37 1.17
CA ALA A 71 -13.98 0.37 2.27
C ALA A 71 -14.46 -0.49 3.46
N ARG A 72 -15.75 -0.41 3.82
CA ARG A 72 -16.37 -1.22 4.86
C ARG A 72 -16.27 -2.71 4.52
N GLU A 73 -16.70 -3.10 3.33
CA GLU A 73 -16.65 -4.50 2.86
C GLU A 73 -15.20 -5.01 2.81
N GLY A 74 -14.28 -4.20 2.29
CA GLY A 74 -12.86 -4.54 2.30
C GLY A 74 -12.28 -4.75 3.70
N LEU A 75 -12.73 -3.99 4.70
CA LEU A 75 -12.33 -4.18 6.10
C LEU A 75 -12.98 -5.44 6.72
N GLU A 76 -14.25 -5.70 6.43
CA GLU A 76 -14.96 -6.91 6.84
C GLU A 76 -14.25 -8.16 6.33
N ASP A 77 -13.92 -8.20 5.04
CA ASP A 77 -13.20 -9.32 4.43
C ASP A 77 -11.79 -9.47 4.99
N LYS A 78 -11.03 -8.36 5.08
CA LYS A 78 -9.62 -8.40 5.48
C LYS A 78 -9.41 -8.77 6.94
N TYR A 79 -10.30 -8.32 7.82
CA TYR A 79 -10.16 -8.48 9.27
C TYR A 79 -11.25 -9.37 9.89
N ASN A 80 -12.09 -10.01 9.06
CA ASN A 80 -13.20 -10.86 9.46
C ASN A 80 -14.13 -10.15 10.46
N LEU A 81 -14.58 -8.95 10.10
CA LEU A 81 -15.42 -8.07 10.91
C LEU A 81 -16.88 -8.14 10.46
N GLN A 82 -17.77 -7.67 11.34
CA GLN A 82 -19.17 -7.36 10.99
C GLN A 82 -19.42 -5.90 11.37
N LEU A 83 -19.43 -5.01 10.39
CA LEU A 83 -19.63 -3.58 10.58
C LEU A 83 -21.09 -3.21 10.28
N ASN A 84 -21.62 -2.23 11.02
CA ASN A 84 -22.97 -1.73 10.75
C ASN A 84 -22.99 -1.00 9.39
N PRO A 85 -23.90 -1.33 8.46
CA PRO A 85 -24.07 -0.59 7.22
C PRO A 85 -24.45 0.88 7.45
N GLU A 86 -25.15 1.18 8.55
CA GLU A 86 -25.46 2.56 8.93
C GLU A 86 -24.21 3.25 9.52
N TRP A 87 -23.66 4.21 8.78
CA TRP A 87 -22.51 4.99 9.19
C TRP A 87 -22.85 6.48 9.32
N ARG A 88 -21.98 7.23 10.01
CA ARG A 88 -22.11 8.70 10.16
C ARG A 88 -20.77 9.39 9.96
N MET A 89 -20.75 10.41 9.11
CA MET A 89 -19.56 11.25 8.95
C MET A 89 -19.34 12.14 10.18
N MET A 90 -18.13 12.12 10.74
CA MET A 90 -17.74 13.06 11.79
C MET A 90 -17.56 14.46 11.20
N LYS A 91 -18.32 15.45 11.71
CA LYS A 91 -18.28 16.83 11.18
C LYS A 91 -17.16 17.70 11.78
N ASN A 92 -16.79 17.43 13.03
CA ASN A 92 -15.86 18.26 13.80
C ASN A 92 -14.49 17.59 14.02
N ARG A 93 -14.28 16.43 13.39
CA ARG A 93 -13.04 15.64 13.53
C ARG A 93 -12.74 14.95 12.21
N PRO A 94 -11.68 15.35 11.49
CA PRO A 94 -11.33 14.74 10.21
C PRO A 94 -10.63 13.38 10.35
N PHE A 95 -10.01 13.11 11.49
CA PHE A 95 -9.25 11.88 11.73
C PHE A 95 -9.31 11.46 13.20
N MET A 96 -9.38 10.16 13.47
CA MET A 96 -9.35 9.58 14.82
C MET A 96 -7.94 9.04 15.10
N GLY A 97 -7.28 9.59 16.12
CA GLY A 97 -5.91 9.22 16.47
C GLY A 97 -4.84 10.11 15.83
N SER A 98 -3.64 9.55 15.70
CA SER A 98 -2.52 10.20 15.01
C SER A 98 -2.28 9.57 13.65
N ILE A 99 -2.08 10.38 12.60
CA ILE A 99 -1.89 9.89 11.24
C ILE A 99 -0.63 9.02 11.20
N SER A 100 -0.84 7.72 10.99
CA SER A 100 0.23 6.74 10.88
C SER A 100 0.93 6.88 9.52
N GLN A 101 2.25 6.64 9.48
CA GLN A 101 2.98 6.60 8.21
C GLN A 101 2.57 5.33 7.43
N GLN A 102 1.75 5.49 6.39
CA GLN A 102 1.39 4.40 5.50
C GLN A 102 2.38 4.29 4.34
N ASN A 103 2.85 3.07 4.05
CA ASN A 103 3.73 2.80 2.91
C ASN A 103 2.88 2.72 1.63
N ILE A 104 2.95 3.76 0.79
CA ILE A 104 2.20 3.84 -0.47
C ILE A 104 3.04 3.19 -1.56
N ARG A 105 2.52 2.13 -2.18
CA ARG A 105 3.14 1.51 -3.37
C ARG A 105 2.80 2.34 -4.62
N SER A 106 3.81 2.92 -5.25
CA SER A 106 3.67 3.80 -6.42
C SER A 106 3.49 3.07 -7.75
N GLU A 107 3.87 1.80 -7.83
CA GLU A 107 3.95 1.05 -9.10
C GLU A 107 2.71 0.16 -9.32
N GLN A 108 2.05 0.32 -10.48
CA GLN A 108 1.04 -0.62 -10.96
C GLN A 108 1.75 -1.94 -11.30
N ARG A 109 1.47 -3.03 -10.57
CA ARG A 109 1.94 -4.35 -11.01
C ARG A 109 1.28 -4.66 -12.37
N PRO A 110 2.05 -5.18 -13.36
CA PRO A 110 1.45 -5.70 -14.58
C PRO A 110 0.45 -6.82 -14.23
N ARG A 111 -0.65 -6.81 -14.97
CA ARG A 111 -1.75 -7.79 -14.91
C ARG A 111 -1.17 -9.21 -14.94
N ILE A 112 -1.41 -10.00 -13.91
CA ILE A 112 -1.11 -11.44 -13.96
C ILE A 112 -2.16 -12.04 -14.90
N GLN A 113 -1.70 -12.46 -16.07
CA GLN A 113 -2.48 -13.20 -17.06
C GLN A 113 -1.83 -14.57 -17.19
N GLU A 114 -2.61 -15.63 -17.03
CA GLU A 114 -2.15 -17.02 -17.19
C GLU A 114 -1.55 -17.18 -18.59
N LEU A 115 -0.24 -17.40 -18.68
CA LEU A 115 0.46 -17.58 -19.94
C LEU A 115 0.56 -19.08 -20.22
N GLY A 116 -0.19 -19.54 -21.22
CA GLY A 116 -0.07 -20.89 -21.74
C GLY A 116 1.37 -21.18 -22.20
N ASP A 117 1.78 -22.44 -22.01
CA ASP A 117 3.09 -22.98 -22.33
C ASP A 117 3.55 -22.66 -23.75
N LEU A 118 4.41 -21.65 -23.94
CA LEU A 118 5.34 -21.61 -25.06
C LEU A 118 6.66 -20.99 -24.62
N TYR A 119 7.58 -21.87 -24.22
CA TYR A 119 9.01 -21.59 -24.19
C TYR A 119 9.51 -21.33 -25.62
N THR A 120 10.10 -20.16 -25.83
CA THR A 120 11.25 -20.03 -26.73
C THR A 120 12.06 -18.78 -26.36
N PRO A 121 13.27 -18.91 -25.79
CA PRO A 121 14.11 -17.75 -25.50
C PRO A 121 14.83 -17.32 -26.78
N ALA A 122 14.50 -16.14 -27.30
CA ALA A 122 15.31 -15.46 -28.30
C ALA A 122 16.46 -14.70 -27.60
N PRO A 123 17.72 -14.80 -28.09
CA PRO A 123 18.86 -14.14 -27.48
C PRO A 123 18.96 -12.68 -27.94
N GLY A 124 19.26 -11.78 -27.00
CA GLY A 124 19.76 -10.45 -27.32
C GLY A 124 18.84 -9.28 -26.94
N ARG A 125 18.74 -9.03 -25.64
CA ARG A 125 18.79 -7.69 -25.03
C ARG A 125 18.89 -7.88 -23.52
N ALA A 126 20.11 -7.77 -22.99
CA ALA A 126 20.30 -7.61 -21.56
C ALA A 126 19.81 -6.21 -21.20
N GLU A 127 18.58 -6.10 -20.71
CA GLU A 127 18.17 -4.92 -19.97
C GLU A 127 18.94 -4.93 -18.65
N SER A 128 19.86 -3.97 -18.50
CA SER A 128 20.62 -3.76 -17.28
C SER A 128 19.69 -3.25 -16.17
N GLY A 129 18.96 -4.17 -15.55
CA GLY A 129 18.30 -3.91 -14.27
C GLY A 129 19.31 -3.52 -13.20
N PRO A 130 18.87 -2.90 -12.09
CA PRO A 130 19.77 -2.55 -11.00
C PRO A 130 20.42 -3.82 -10.45
N GLU A 131 21.73 -3.92 -10.64
CA GLU A 131 22.58 -5.00 -10.16
C GLU A 131 22.32 -5.24 -8.67
N LYS A 132 21.85 -6.45 -8.34
CA LYS A 132 21.47 -6.81 -6.98
C LYS A 132 22.74 -6.79 -6.10
N PRO A 133 22.75 -6.05 -4.97
CA PRO A 133 23.92 -5.99 -4.11
C PRO A 133 24.22 -7.38 -3.54
N HIS A 134 25.50 -7.72 -3.46
CA HIS A 134 25.96 -8.96 -2.85
C HIS A 134 25.84 -8.83 -1.33
N LEU A 135 25.23 -9.84 -0.70
CA LEU A 135 25.00 -9.92 0.74
C LEU A 135 25.74 -11.14 1.27
N ASN A 136 26.64 -10.93 2.23
CA ASN A 136 27.33 -11.97 2.97
C ASN A 136 26.87 -11.95 4.43
N LEU A 137 26.54 -13.12 4.96
CA LEU A 137 26.06 -13.31 6.33
C LEU A 137 26.85 -14.45 6.97
N TRP A 138 27.46 -14.20 8.13
CA TRP A 138 28.17 -15.24 8.87
C TRP A 138 28.17 -14.96 10.37
N LEU A 139 28.38 -16.01 11.16
CA LEU A 139 28.58 -15.91 12.60
C LEU A 139 30.07 -15.73 12.88
N GLU A 140 30.44 -14.61 13.48
CA GLU A 140 31.82 -14.37 13.92
C GLU A 140 32.08 -14.96 15.32
N ALA A 141 31.01 -15.05 16.13
CA ALA A 141 30.97 -15.78 17.38
C ALA A 141 29.57 -16.41 17.58
N PRO A 142 29.39 -17.33 18.55
CA PRO A 142 28.11 -18.00 18.79
C PRO A 142 26.90 -17.07 19.01
N ASP A 143 27.16 -15.85 19.49
CA ASP A 143 26.18 -14.81 19.81
C ASP A 143 26.32 -13.55 18.93
N LEU A 144 27.21 -13.57 17.94
CA LEU A 144 27.52 -12.41 17.10
C LEU A 144 27.38 -12.75 15.61
N LEU A 145 26.29 -12.27 15.00
CA LEU A 145 26.01 -12.38 13.57
C LEU A 145 26.44 -11.10 12.86
N LEU A 146 27.29 -11.23 11.85
CA LEU A 146 27.68 -10.14 10.95
C LEU A 146 26.94 -10.26 9.62
N ALA A 147 26.56 -9.09 9.09
CA ALA A 147 25.99 -8.92 7.77
C ALA A 147 26.81 -7.87 7.02
N GLU A 148 27.46 -8.27 5.94
CA GLU A 148 28.20 -7.40 5.04
C GLU A 148 27.43 -7.27 3.72
N ILE A 149 27.29 -6.04 3.23
CA ILE A 149 26.54 -5.73 2.02
C ILE A 149 27.46 -4.92 1.11
N ASP A 150 27.76 -5.48 -0.07
CA ASP A 150 28.55 -4.79 -1.09
C ASP A 150 27.65 -3.80 -1.84
N LEU A 151 27.99 -2.52 -1.73
CA LEU A 151 27.18 -1.42 -2.26
C LEU A 151 27.99 -0.56 -3.25
N PRO A 152 28.31 -1.10 -4.44
CA PRO A 152 29.21 -0.44 -5.39
C PRO A 152 28.67 0.87 -5.97
N LYS A 153 27.38 1.17 -5.79
CA LYS A 153 26.68 2.36 -6.33
C LYS A 153 26.22 3.34 -5.25
N LEU A 154 26.75 3.23 -4.03
CA LEU A 154 26.42 4.14 -2.93
C LEU A 154 27.15 5.47 -3.12
N ILE A 155 26.40 6.57 -3.21
CA ILE A 155 26.95 7.91 -3.46
C ILE A 155 27.32 8.60 -2.15
N ASN A 156 26.45 8.46 -1.14
CA ASN A 156 26.60 9.16 0.14
C ASN A 156 26.14 8.26 1.31
N SER A 157 27.09 7.90 2.16
CA SER A 157 26.81 7.10 3.35
C SER A 157 26.09 7.89 4.45
N HIS A 158 26.19 9.22 4.48
CA HIS A 158 25.58 10.05 5.53
C HIS A 158 24.05 10.09 5.48
N GLU A 159 23.45 9.81 4.32
CA GLU A 159 21.99 9.75 4.15
C GLU A 159 21.42 8.34 4.33
N SER A 160 22.31 7.36 4.54
CA SER A 160 21.91 5.98 4.78
C SER A 160 21.33 5.84 6.19
N LYS A 161 20.23 5.09 6.33
CA LYS A 161 19.55 4.84 7.60
C LYS A 161 19.39 3.35 7.83
N ALA A 162 19.73 2.88 9.03
CA ALA A 162 19.46 1.53 9.47
C ALA A 162 18.51 1.53 10.67
N ALA A 163 17.55 0.63 10.68
CA ALA A 163 16.59 0.48 11.77
C ALA A 163 16.31 -1.00 12.05
N PHE A 164 16.22 -1.36 13.33
CA PHE A 164 15.89 -2.72 13.74
C PHE A 164 14.45 -2.82 14.24
N HIS A 165 13.63 -3.56 13.51
CA HIS A 165 12.26 -3.83 13.86
C HIS A 165 12.17 -4.96 14.91
N ARG A 166 12.20 -4.58 16.19
CA ARG A 166 12.30 -5.50 17.35
C ARG A 166 11.27 -6.64 17.38
N LYS A 167 9.99 -6.37 17.06
CA LYS A 167 8.92 -7.40 17.10
C LYS A 167 9.07 -8.47 16.01
N ARG A 168 9.67 -8.12 14.87
CA ARG A 168 9.86 -9.01 13.71
C ARG A 168 11.29 -9.54 13.63
N LYS A 169 12.18 -9.05 14.50
CA LYS A 169 13.63 -9.31 14.47
C LYS A 169 14.25 -9.03 13.09
N GLN A 170 13.87 -7.92 12.47
CA GLN A 170 14.30 -7.55 11.11
C GLN A 170 15.17 -6.30 11.13
N LEU A 171 16.32 -6.35 10.45
CA LEU A 171 17.15 -5.18 10.16
C LEU A 171 16.75 -4.61 8.80
N MET A 172 16.37 -3.34 8.77
CA MET A 172 16.04 -2.60 7.55
C MET A 172 17.11 -1.54 7.31
N VAL A 173 17.63 -1.49 6.10
CA VAL A 173 18.63 -0.50 5.69
C VAL A 173 18.09 0.23 4.46
N ALA A 174 18.01 1.55 4.54
CA ALA A 174 17.55 2.44 3.47
C ALA A 174 18.71 3.31 3.01
N MET A 175 18.99 3.29 1.71
CA MET A 175 20.18 3.93 1.13
C MET A 175 19.84 4.54 -0.24
N PRO A 176 20.36 5.74 -0.54
CA PRO A 176 20.22 6.34 -1.87
C PRO A 176 21.20 5.69 -2.86
N LEU A 177 20.68 5.14 -3.96
CA LEU A 177 21.48 4.56 -5.04
C LEU A 177 21.43 5.46 -6.29
N LEU A 178 22.47 5.39 -7.13
CA LEU A 178 22.46 6.05 -8.44
C LEU A 178 21.28 5.56 -9.30
N PRO A 179 20.55 6.45 -9.97
CA PRO A 179 19.66 6.05 -11.05
C PRO A 179 20.50 5.41 -12.15
N VAL A 180 20.07 4.25 -12.64
CA VAL A 180 20.73 3.57 -13.77
C VAL A 180 20.51 4.46 -15.01
N PRO A 181 21.58 4.91 -15.71
CA PRO A 181 21.41 5.69 -16.91
C PRO A 181 20.73 4.83 -17.98
N SER A 182 19.66 5.39 -18.56
CA SER A 182 18.84 4.79 -19.62
C SER A 182 19.59 4.60 -20.93
#